data_AF-B3MX18-F1
#
_entry.id   AF-B3MX18-F1
#
_cell.length_a   1.000
_cell.length_b   1.000
_cell.length_c   1.000
_cell.angle_alpha   90.00
_cell.angle_beta   90.00
_cell.angle_gamma   90.00
#
_symmetry.space_group_name_H-M   'P 1'
#
loop_
_entity.id
_entity.type
_entity.pdbx_description
1 polymer ?
#
loop_
_entity_poly.entity_id
_entity_poly.type
_entity_poly.pdbx_seq_one_letter_code
_entity_poly.pdbx_strand_id
1 'polypeptide(L)'
;MTLRNNFHKKCFNKGDIRPFVVEGHQVGLIKSDVLKQLVKYPEVFCIRDCEQTKQGLVELNPAFRDYNERTEQLEKVLRDLRSNGLFPALQGWRDEYFEVKSEHRALLKMERAATPLFGVRKYGVDINGYVRHPTQGLCIWLQQRSNTKETWPGKWDNMVGGGLSVGFGIKETAIKEAAEEASIPKDLVKNLVSAGCVSFYFESRQGLFPNTEYVFDLELPLDFIPHNADGEVQAFELLPAKECVERLFTPDFKTTSAPVVIDFLIRHGHITADDVVDFTQIVELLHVPLQSLYTYKSRMEHAQKQNKKILCSEDKNCNCAKPLENGGIKSRHN
;
A
#
# COMPACT_ATOMS: atom_id res chain seq x y z
N MET A 1 -17.38 5.06 22.51
CA MET A 1 -16.31 4.02 22.54
C MET A 1 -15.04 4.61 21.91
N THR A 2 -13.83 4.28 22.37
CA THR A 2 -12.58 4.72 21.70
C THR A 2 -12.13 3.62 20.75
N LEU A 3 -12.14 3.91 19.45
CA LEU A 3 -11.86 2.96 18.38
C LEU A 3 -10.36 3.00 18.02
N ARG A 4 -9.48 2.73 18.99
CA ARG A 4 -8.03 2.74 18.77
C ARG A 4 -7.58 1.46 18.07
N ASN A 5 -7.74 1.43 16.75
CA ASN A 5 -6.95 0.53 15.93
C ASN A 5 -5.50 1.04 15.84
N ASN A 6 -4.54 0.13 15.77
CA ASN A 6 -3.10 0.41 15.72
C ASN A 6 -2.62 1.11 14.41
N PHE A 7 -3.50 1.77 13.67
CA PHE A 7 -3.18 2.57 12.48
C PHE A 7 -2.56 3.91 12.90
N HIS A 8 -1.40 3.87 13.56
CA HIS A 8 -0.76 5.06 14.09
C HIS A 8 0.38 5.57 13.20
N LYS A 9 0.32 6.88 12.91
CA LYS A 9 1.43 7.76 12.49
C LYS A 9 2.67 7.75 13.41
N LYS A 10 2.62 7.12 14.59
CA LYS A 10 3.72 7.13 15.59
C LYS A 10 4.97 6.34 15.17
N CYS A 11 4.91 5.53 14.12
CA CYS A 11 6.07 4.74 13.66
C CYS A 11 6.84 5.37 12.49
N PHE A 12 6.38 6.49 11.92
CA PHE A 12 7.07 7.11 10.79
C PHE A 12 8.21 8.04 11.27
N ASN A 13 9.25 7.46 11.87
CA ASN A 13 10.51 8.18 12.08
C ASN A 13 11.14 8.44 10.72
N LYS A 14 10.81 9.59 10.12
CA LYS A 14 11.25 9.97 8.76
C LYS A 14 12.73 9.68 8.55
N GLY A 15 13.58 10.01 9.53
CA GLY A 15 15.05 9.82 9.46
C GLY A 15 15.54 8.40 9.17
N ASP A 16 14.71 7.38 9.37
CA ASP A 16 15.09 5.97 9.22
C ASP A 16 14.59 5.32 7.92
N ILE A 17 13.84 6.05 7.10
CA ILE A 17 13.19 5.54 5.89
C ILE A 17 13.73 6.26 4.65
N ARG A 18 14.08 5.50 3.62
CA ARG A 18 14.62 6.00 2.35
C ARG A 18 13.69 5.64 1.19
N PRO A 19 13.57 6.50 0.15
CA PRO A 19 12.85 6.14 -1.07
C PRO A 19 13.47 4.90 -1.72
N PHE A 20 12.63 3.93 -2.11
CA PHE A 20 13.01 2.90 -3.07
C PHE A 20 12.59 3.34 -4.46
N VAL A 21 13.55 3.47 -5.37
CA VAL A 21 13.37 4.01 -6.72
C VAL A 21 13.63 2.93 -7.76
N VAL A 22 12.75 2.85 -8.76
CA VAL A 22 12.91 2.01 -9.94
C VAL A 22 12.64 2.89 -11.16
N GLU A 23 13.60 2.99 -12.08
CA GLU A 23 13.47 3.77 -13.31
C GLU A 23 13.00 5.22 -13.04
N GLY A 24 13.63 5.89 -12.05
CA GLY A 24 13.30 7.25 -11.64
C GLY A 24 11.97 7.43 -10.88
N HIS A 25 11.19 6.37 -10.66
CA HIS A 25 9.93 6.41 -9.93
C HIS A 25 10.11 5.83 -8.53
N GLN A 26 9.66 6.55 -7.49
CA GLN A 26 9.60 5.97 -6.16
C GLN A 26 8.44 4.97 -6.10
N VAL A 27 8.78 3.73 -5.81
CA VAL A 27 7.82 2.61 -5.73
C VAL A 27 7.72 2.01 -4.32
N GLY A 28 8.58 2.46 -3.41
CA GLY A 28 8.70 1.87 -2.09
C GLY A 28 9.40 2.76 -1.06
N LEU A 29 9.61 2.16 0.10
CA LEU A 29 10.22 2.73 1.30
C LEU A 29 11.15 1.68 1.92
N ILE A 30 12.42 2.03 2.13
CA ILE A 30 13.45 1.16 2.71
C ILE A 30 13.79 1.64 4.12
N LYS A 31 13.62 0.76 5.10
CA LYS A 31 14.11 0.99 6.47
C LYS A 31 15.62 0.75 6.57
N SER A 32 16.29 1.33 7.57
CA SER A 32 17.75 1.18 7.69
C SER A 32 18.23 -0.24 7.98
N ASP A 33 17.43 -1.09 8.62
CA ASP A 33 17.75 -2.52 8.80
C ASP A 33 17.77 -3.28 7.47
N VAL A 34 16.81 -3.01 6.58
CA VAL A 34 16.80 -3.53 5.21
C VAL A 34 17.98 -2.97 4.42
N LEU A 35 18.25 -1.66 4.51
CA LEU A 35 19.37 -1.01 3.83
C LEU A 35 20.72 -1.67 4.14
N LYS A 36 20.97 -2.04 5.41
CA LYS A 36 22.22 -2.73 5.84
C LYS A 36 22.47 -4.04 5.10
N GLN A 37 21.43 -4.67 4.56
CA GLN A 37 21.58 -5.84 3.71
C GLN A 37 21.71 -5.46 2.24
N LEU A 38 20.91 -4.50 1.75
CA LEU A 38 20.94 -4.09 0.34
C LEU A 38 22.30 -3.49 -0.09
N VAL A 39 23.04 -2.84 0.82
CA VAL A 39 24.42 -2.35 0.55
C VAL A 39 25.40 -3.44 0.11
N LYS A 40 25.10 -4.71 0.39
CA LYS A 40 25.95 -5.85 0.05
C LYS A 40 25.79 -6.32 -1.40
N TYR A 41 24.83 -5.76 -2.14
CA TYR A 41 24.53 -6.11 -3.54
C TYR A 41 24.69 -4.87 -4.44
N PRO A 42 25.90 -4.28 -4.55
CA PRO A 42 26.13 -3.05 -5.33
C PRO A 42 25.86 -3.21 -6.83
N GLU A 43 25.83 -4.45 -7.33
CA GLU A 43 25.44 -4.79 -8.70
C GLU A 43 23.93 -4.67 -8.95
N VAL A 44 23.11 -4.75 -7.89
CA VAL A 44 21.64 -4.66 -7.98
C VAL A 44 21.11 -3.32 -7.46
N PHE A 45 21.75 -2.71 -6.45
CA PHE A 45 21.28 -1.47 -5.84
C PHE A 45 22.34 -0.35 -5.90
N CYS A 46 21.93 0.80 -6.42
CA CYS A 46 22.66 2.05 -6.32
C CYS A 46 22.14 2.86 -5.13
N ILE A 47 22.97 3.02 -4.10
CA ILE A 47 22.63 3.80 -2.91
C ILE A 47 23.30 5.16 -3.04
N ARG A 48 22.50 6.23 -2.99
CA ARG A 48 22.99 7.61 -3.20
C ARG A 48 22.54 8.49 -2.07
N ASP A 49 23.38 9.45 -1.69
CA ASP A 49 22.92 10.57 -0.88
C ASP A 49 22.01 11.48 -1.70
N CYS A 50 20.95 12.01 -1.07
CA CYS A 50 20.08 12.99 -1.70
C CYS A 50 19.91 14.17 -0.74
N GLU A 51 20.62 15.25 -1.07
CA GLU A 51 20.59 16.50 -0.31
C GLU A 51 19.18 17.08 -0.24
N GLN A 52 18.39 16.91 -1.29
CA GLN A 52 17.03 17.44 -1.42
C GLN A 52 16.05 16.75 -0.45
N THR A 53 16.22 15.44 -0.21
CA THR A 53 15.42 14.70 0.79
C THR A 53 16.07 14.71 2.17
N LYS A 54 17.28 15.26 2.32
CA LYS A 54 18.12 15.17 3.52
C LYS A 54 18.34 13.72 4.00
N GLN A 55 18.17 12.78 3.09
CA GLN A 55 18.14 11.33 3.30
C GLN A 55 18.64 10.68 2.02
N GLY A 56 19.44 9.62 2.13
CA GLY A 56 19.81 8.83 0.96
C GLY A 56 18.61 8.15 0.30
N LEU A 57 18.81 7.64 -0.91
CA LEU A 57 17.85 6.83 -1.66
C LEU A 57 18.45 5.48 -1.99
N VAL A 58 17.58 4.50 -2.22
CA VAL A 58 17.95 3.19 -2.76
C VAL A 58 17.33 3.07 -4.13
N GLU A 59 18.14 2.99 -5.17
CA GLU A 59 17.68 2.82 -6.54
C GLU A 59 18.05 1.43 -7.05
N LEU A 60 17.09 0.72 -7.65
CA LEU A 60 17.39 -0.49 -8.40
C LEU A 60 18.25 -0.11 -9.61
N ASN A 61 19.31 -0.88 -9.88
CA ASN A 61 20.33 -0.54 -10.86
C ASN A 61 19.71 0.00 -12.17
N PRO A 62 19.96 1.27 -12.53
CA PRO A 62 19.32 1.90 -13.69
C PRO A 62 19.79 1.32 -15.03
N ALA A 63 20.81 0.45 -15.03
CA ALA A 63 21.24 -0.28 -16.21
C ALA A 63 20.26 -1.39 -16.62
N PHE A 64 19.40 -1.88 -15.71
CA PHE A 64 18.39 -2.89 -16.03
C PHE A 64 17.28 -2.29 -16.91
N ARG A 65 17.10 -2.87 -18.09
CA ARG A 65 16.38 -2.22 -19.20
C ARG A 65 14.88 -2.51 -19.23
N ASP A 66 14.49 -3.69 -18.76
CA ASP A 66 13.10 -4.14 -18.88
C ASP A 66 12.52 -4.73 -17.60
N TYR A 67 11.23 -5.04 -17.66
CA TYR A 67 10.46 -5.58 -16.54
C TYR A 67 11.01 -6.91 -16.02
N ASN A 68 11.42 -7.80 -16.94
CA ASN A 68 11.88 -9.15 -16.60
C ASN A 68 13.26 -9.09 -15.97
N GLU A 69 14.17 -8.32 -16.56
CA GLU A 69 15.54 -8.16 -16.02
C GLU A 69 15.50 -7.59 -14.59
N ARG A 70 14.72 -6.52 -14.35
CA ARG A 70 14.55 -5.95 -13.01
C ARG A 70 13.98 -6.94 -12.01
N THR A 71 12.99 -7.72 -12.43
CA THR A 71 12.37 -8.77 -11.61
C THR A 71 13.40 -9.83 -11.24
N GLU A 72 14.12 -10.37 -12.23
CA GLU A 72 15.04 -11.49 -12.05
C GLU A 72 16.24 -11.11 -11.16
N GLN A 73 16.80 -9.91 -11.37
CA GLN A 73 17.93 -9.41 -10.57
C GLN A 73 17.53 -9.16 -9.11
N LEU A 74 16.35 -8.58 -8.90
CA LEU A 74 15.81 -8.39 -7.56
C LEU A 74 15.51 -9.74 -6.88
N GLU A 75 14.90 -10.68 -7.61
CA GLU A 75 14.54 -12.00 -7.07
C GLU A 75 15.76 -12.80 -6.62
N LYS A 76 16.89 -12.72 -7.34
CA LYS A 76 18.17 -13.32 -6.92
C LYS A 76 18.59 -12.84 -5.53
N VAL A 77 18.52 -11.54 -5.29
CA VAL A 77 18.82 -10.97 -3.96
C VAL A 77 17.81 -11.44 -2.92
N LEU A 78 16.51 -11.40 -3.22
CA LEU A 78 15.47 -11.82 -2.28
C LEU A 78 15.60 -13.29 -1.87
N ARG A 79 15.99 -14.17 -2.80
CA ARG A 79 16.23 -15.58 -2.54
C ARG A 79 17.45 -15.79 -1.63
N ASP A 80 18.53 -15.07 -1.86
CA ASP A 80 19.71 -15.11 -0.99
C ASP A 80 19.39 -14.57 0.42
N LEU A 81 18.68 -13.45 0.53
CA LEU A 81 18.22 -12.92 1.83
C LEU A 81 17.32 -13.92 2.57
N ARG A 82 16.47 -14.65 1.83
CA ARG A 82 15.61 -15.71 2.40
C ARG A 82 16.43 -16.89 2.91
N SER A 83 17.39 -17.41 2.13
CA SER A 83 18.21 -18.56 2.53
C SER A 83 19.08 -18.26 3.75
N ASN A 84 19.49 -17.00 3.91
CA ASN A 84 20.22 -16.55 5.10
C ASN A 84 19.31 -16.26 6.32
N GLY A 85 17.99 -16.41 6.19
CA GLY A 85 17.04 -16.24 7.31
C GLY A 85 16.98 -14.81 7.89
N LEU A 86 17.41 -13.79 7.12
CA LEU A 86 17.63 -12.45 7.64
C LEU A 86 16.36 -11.68 7.96
N PHE A 87 15.25 -12.02 7.30
CA PHE A 87 13.98 -11.34 7.45
C PHE A 87 12.84 -12.34 7.67
N PRO A 88 12.05 -12.20 8.76
CA PRO A 88 10.90 -13.06 9.01
C PRO A 88 9.85 -13.02 7.88
N ALA A 89 9.72 -11.88 7.19
CA ALA A 89 8.78 -11.72 6.09
C ALA A 89 9.03 -12.72 4.95
N LEU A 90 10.30 -12.92 4.58
CA LEU A 90 10.70 -13.79 3.47
C LEU A 90 10.47 -15.29 3.73
N GLN A 91 10.17 -15.68 4.97
CA GLN A 91 9.80 -17.06 5.28
C GLN A 91 8.37 -17.39 4.81
N GLY A 92 7.52 -16.37 4.59
CA GLY A 92 6.18 -16.54 4.04
C GLY A 92 6.12 -16.60 2.50
N TRP A 93 7.22 -17.05 1.87
CA TRP A 93 7.37 -17.13 0.41
C TRP A 93 6.37 -18.10 -0.20
N ARG A 94 5.62 -17.66 -1.20
CA ARG A 94 4.52 -18.45 -1.79
C ARG A 94 4.51 -18.54 -3.31
N ASP A 95 5.55 -18.02 -3.95
CA ASP A 95 5.60 -17.89 -5.41
C ASP A 95 4.39 -17.11 -5.98
N GLU A 96 3.92 -16.11 -5.21
CA GLU A 96 2.77 -15.26 -5.51
C GLU A 96 3.21 -13.80 -5.66
N TYR A 97 3.27 -13.31 -6.90
CA TYR A 97 3.92 -12.03 -7.16
C TYR A 97 2.93 -10.88 -7.20
N PHE A 98 3.33 -9.74 -6.65
CA PHE A 98 2.62 -8.46 -6.74
C PHE A 98 3.32 -7.51 -7.70
N GLU A 99 2.52 -6.70 -8.39
CA GLU A 99 3.02 -5.65 -9.27
C GLU A 99 3.64 -4.51 -8.48
N VAL A 100 4.90 -4.18 -8.81
CA VAL A 100 5.57 -2.97 -8.35
C VAL A 100 5.45 -1.93 -9.46
N LYS A 101 4.56 -0.96 -9.25
CA LYS A 101 4.14 -0.01 -10.30
C LYS A 101 4.41 1.44 -9.92
N SER A 102 4.67 2.23 -10.96
CA SER A 102 4.51 3.68 -10.93
C SER A 102 3.03 4.06 -11.03
N GLU A 103 2.72 5.36 -11.11
CA GLU A 103 1.36 5.84 -11.37
C GLU A 103 0.77 5.32 -12.69
N HIS A 104 1.60 5.05 -13.69
CA HIS A 104 1.13 4.77 -15.06
C HIS A 104 1.35 3.33 -15.52
N ARG A 105 2.34 2.62 -14.94
CA ARG A 105 2.69 1.26 -15.40
C ARG A 105 3.43 0.44 -14.35
N ALA A 106 3.31 -0.87 -14.49
CA ALA A 106 4.16 -1.85 -13.84
C ALA A 106 5.62 -1.71 -14.28
N LEU A 107 6.54 -1.83 -13.33
CA LEU A 107 7.99 -1.70 -13.55
C LEU A 107 8.72 -3.02 -13.31
N LEU A 108 8.26 -3.81 -12.34
CA LEU A 108 8.72 -5.18 -12.07
C LEU A 108 7.66 -5.89 -11.24
N LYS A 109 7.80 -7.20 -11.04
CA LYS A 109 7.06 -7.93 -10.01
C LYS A 109 7.95 -8.31 -8.84
N MET A 110 7.35 -8.41 -7.67
CA MET A 110 8.04 -8.76 -6.43
C MET A 110 7.26 -9.83 -5.70
N GLU A 111 7.96 -10.78 -5.09
CA GLU A 111 7.32 -11.77 -4.22
C GLU A 111 6.49 -11.04 -3.14
N ARG A 112 5.24 -11.44 -2.94
CA ARG A 112 4.32 -10.94 -1.92
C ARG A 112 4.99 -10.85 -0.55
N ALA A 113 5.73 -11.88 -0.15
CA ALA A 113 6.47 -11.95 1.12
C ALA A 113 7.55 -10.86 1.28
N ALA A 114 8.11 -10.36 0.17
CA ALA A 114 9.19 -9.37 0.18
C ALA A 114 8.66 -7.92 0.20
N THR A 115 7.44 -7.69 -0.28
CA THR A 115 6.84 -6.34 -0.37
C THR A 115 6.92 -5.50 0.92
N PRO A 116 6.80 -6.07 2.14
CA PRO A 116 6.91 -5.26 3.35
C PRO A 116 8.32 -4.74 3.62
N LEU A 117 9.36 -5.44 3.15
CA LEU A 117 10.75 -4.97 3.28
C LEU A 117 11.01 -3.75 2.40
N PHE A 118 10.31 -3.67 1.28
CA PHE A 118 10.44 -2.59 0.31
C PHE A 118 9.36 -1.51 0.47
N GLY A 119 8.45 -1.64 1.44
CA GLY A 119 7.34 -0.70 1.65
C GLY A 119 6.56 -0.39 0.37
N VAL A 120 6.45 -1.37 -0.52
CA VAL A 120 5.71 -1.25 -1.78
C VAL A 120 4.23 -1.17 -1.45
N ARG A 121 3.51 -0.27 -2.13
CA ARG A 121 2.06 -0.18 -1.98
C ARG A 121 1.41 -1.46 -2.47
N LYS A 122 0.69 -2.13 -1.56
CA LYS A 122 -0.08 -3.33 -1.86
C LYS A 122 -1.52 -3.01 -2.18
N TYR A 123 -2.09 -3.90 -2.98
CA TYR A 123 -3.50 -3.89 -3.33
C TYR A 123 -4.08 -5.26 -3.06
N GLY A 124 -5.31 -5.29 -2.57
CA GLY A 124 -6.10 -6.49 -2.42
C GLY A 124 -7.57 -6.16 -2.59
N VAL A 125 -8.40 -7.18 -2.43
CA VAL A 125 -9.85 -7.10 -2.53
C VAL A 125 -10.44 -7.76 -1.31
N ASP A 126 -11.53 -7.20 -0.80
CA ASP A 126 -12.29 -7.78 0.29
C ASP A 126 -13.78 -7.70 -0.02
N ILE A 127 -14.53 -8.73 0.37
CA ILE A 127 -15.98 -8.79 0.22
C ILE A 127 -16.64 -8.82 1.59
N ASN A 128 -17.49 -7.82 1.86
CA ASN A 128 -18.45 -7.87 2.95
C ASN A 128 -19.68 -8.65 2.46
N GLY A 129 -19.75 -9.94 2.79
CA GLY A 129 -20.98 -10.69 2.61
C GLY A 129 -21.92 -10.46 3.78
N TYR A 130 -23.16 -10.07 3.49
CA TYR A 130 -24.12 -9.70 4.52
C TYR A 130 -25.53 -10.21 4.19
N VAL A 131 -26.36 -10.28 5.22
CA VAL A 131 -27.78 -10.70 5.13
C VAL A 131 -28.63 -9.68 5.88
N ARG A 132 -29.84 -9.41 5.39
CA ARG A 132 -30.87 -8.67 6.12
C ARG A 132 -31.78 -9.67 6.85
N HIS A 133 -31.41 -10.01 8.07
CA HIS A 133 -32.17 -10.92 8.91
C HIS A 133 -33.49 -10.28 9.38
N PRO A 134 -34.64 -10.98 9.31
CA PRO A 134 -35.95 -10.40 9.64
C PRO A 134 -36.06 -9.92 11.10
N THR A 135 -35.33 -10.53 12.03
CA THR A 135 -35.39 -10.20 13.47
C THR A 135 -34.12 -9.55 14.03
N GLN A 136 -32.96 -9.81 13.42
CA GLN A 136 -31.66 -9.33 13.92
C GLN A 136 -31.18 -8.09 13.15
N GLY A 137 -31.85 -7.74 12.04
CA GLY A 137 -31.46 -6.64 11.18
C GLY A 137 -30.27 -7.03 10.30
N LEU A 138 -29.29 -6.12 10.18
CA LEU A 138 -28.10 -6.37 9.38
C LEU A 138 -27.19 -7.39 10.08
N CYS A 139 -26.89 -8.49 9.40
CA CYS A 139 -25.92 -9.48 9.84
C CYS A 139 -24.80 -9.62 8.80
N ILE A 140 -23.57 -9.85 9.26
CA ILE A 140 -22.36 -9.88 8.43
C ILE A 140 -21.70 -11.24 8.61
N TRP A 141 -21.34 -11.88 7.51
CA TRP A 141 -20.50 -13.07 7.54
C TRP A 141 -19.05 -12.68 7.81
N LEU A 142 -18.45 -13.33 8.81
CA LEU A 142 -17.02 -13.31 9.06
C LEU A 142 -16.47 -14.71 8.84
N GLN A 143 -15.22 -14.79 8.39
CA GLN A 143 -14.51 -16.06 8.30
C GLN A 143 -13.49 -16.16 9.43
N GLN A 144 -13.20 -17.38 9.86
CA GLN A 144 -12.04 -17.68 10.68
C GLN A 144 -10.98 -18.33 9.80
N ARG A 145 -9.79 -17.71 9.77
CA ARG A 145 -8.66 -18.17 8.97
C ARG A 145 -8.19 -19.54 9.44
N SER A 146 -7.81 -20.41 8.50
CA SER A 146 -7.19 -21.70 8.84
C SER A 146 -5.96 -21.52 9.73
N ASN A 147 -5.77 -22.45 10.67
CA ASN A 147 -4.56 -22.50 11.50
C ASN A 147 -3.27 -22.76 10.69
N THR A 148 -3.38 -23.20 9.43
CA THR A 148 -2.23 -23.43 8.55
C THR A 148 -1.79 -22.19 7.77
N LYS A 149 -2.55 -21.09 7.80
CA LYS A 149 -2.18 -19.84 7.12
C LYS A 149 -0.85 -19.28 7.64
N GLU A 150 0.01 -18.81 6.74
CA GLU A 150 1.32 -18.25 7.11
C GLU A 150 1.20 -16.94 7.88
N THR A 151 0.11 -16.21 7.65
CA THR A 151 -0.19 -14.95 8.34
C THR A 151 -1.53 -15.03 9.05
N TRP A 152 -1.51 -14.59 10.31
CA TRP A 152 -2.69 -14.49 11.17
C TRP A 152 -3.51 -15.80 11.26
N PRO A 153 -2.87 -16.96 11.53
CA PRO A 153 -3.59 -18.23 11.65
C PRO A 153 -4.64 -18.18 12.76
N GLY A 154 -5.83 -18.75 12.51
CA GLY A 154 -6.93 -18.82 13.48
C GLY A 154 -7.67 -17.51 13.76
N LYS A 155 -7.24 -16.38 13.17
CA LYS A 155 -7.88 -15.08 13.39
C LYS A 155 -9.16 -14.91 12.59
N TRP A 156 -10.06 -14.09 13.11
CA TRP A 156 -11.25 -13.61 12.41
C TRP A 156 -10.88 -12.60 11.33
N ASP A 157 -11.57 -12.67 10.20
CA ASP A 157 -11.27 -11.94 8.97
C ASP A 157 -12.58 -11.55 8.25
N ASN A 158 -12.49 -10.73 7.21
CA ASN A 158 -13.59 -10.46 6.28
C ASN A 158 -14.07 -11.76 5.65
N MET A 159 -15.36 -11.87 5.27
CA MET A 159 -15.91 -13.11 4.69
C MET A 159 -15.03 -13.70 3.58
N VAL A 160 -14.55 -12.85 2.68
CA VAL A 160 -13.64 -13.20 1.59
C VAL A 160 -12.60 -12.09 1.46
N GLY A 161 -11.33 -12.43 1.29
CA GLY A 161 -10.28 -11.44 1.04
C GLY A 161 -9.01 -11.99 0.41
N GLY A 162 -8.49 -11.31 -0.61
CA GLY A 162 -7.32 -11.79 -1.37
C GLY A 162 -6.40 -10.68 -1.87
N GLY A 163 -5.13 -11.04 -2.09
CA GLY A 163 -4.13 -10.13 -2.64
C GLY A 163 -4.29 -9.96 -4.15
N LEU A 164 -4.04 -8.76 -4.67
CA LEU A 164 -4.07 -8.51 -6.10
C LEU A 164 -2.76 -8.97 -6.77
N SER A 165 -2.75 -10.24 -7.16
CA SER A 165 -1.63 -10.89 -7.86
C SER A 165 -1.42 -10.37 -9.29
N VAL A 166 -0.18 -10.48 -9.76
CA VAL A 166 0.20 -10.20 -11.16
C VAL A 166 -0.71 -10.97 -12.11
N GLY A 167 -1.22 -10.28 -13.13
CA GLY A 167 -2.03 -10.87 -14.20
C GLY A 167 -3.54 -10.93 -13.92
N PHE A 168 -3.99 -10.59 -12.72
CA PHE A 168 -5.42 -10.58 -12.37
C PHE A 168 -6.01 -9.17 -12.30
N GLY A 169 -7.23 -9.00 -12.80
CA GLY A 169 -8.02 -7.79 -12.61
C GLY A 169 -8.67 -7.73 -11.22
N ILE A 170 -9.01 -6.53 -10.74
CA ILE A 170 -9.59 -6.33 -9.39
C ILE A 170 -10.87 -7.18 -9.19
N LYS A 171 -11.85 -7.02 -10.09
CA LYS A 171 -13.12 -7.77 -9.98
C LYS A 171 -12.92 -9.27 -10.25
N GLU A 172 -11.95 -9.63 -11.10
CA GLU A 172 -11.59 -11.01 -11.37
C GLU A 172 -11.04 -11.69 -10.11
N THR A 173 -10.12 -11.04 -9.39
CA THR A 173 -9.63 -11.49 -8.09
C THR A 173 -10.78 -11.65 -7.12
N ALA A 174 -11.66 -10.65 -6.96
CA ALA A 174 -12.78 -10.76 -6.03
C ALA A 174 -13.68 -11.97 -6.32
N ILE A 175 -13.97 -12.24 -7.61
CA ILE A 175 -14.78 -13.40 -8.02
C ILE A 175 -14.04 -14.73 -7.77
N LYS A 176 -12.73 -14.78 -8.04
CA LYS A 176 -11.90 -15.97 -7.77
C LYS A 176 -11.91 -16.30 -6.28
N GLU A 177 -11.56 -15.33 -5.44
CA GLU A 177 -11.48 -15.52 -3.98
C GLU A 177 -12.86 -15.86 -3.39
N ALA A 178 -13.94 -15.28 -3.93
CA ALA A 178 -15.31 -15.62 -3.51
C ALA A 178 -15.66 -17.09 -3.74
N ALA A 179 -15.17 -17.67 -4.83
CA ALA A 179 -15.37 -19.08 -5.14
C ALA A 179 -14.48 -19.98 -4.29
N GLU A 180 -13.22 -19.60 -4.06
CA GLU A 180 -12.23 -20.40 -3.33
C GLU A 180 -12.47 -20.40 -1.81
N GLU A 181 -12.60 -19.22 -1.19
CA GLU A 181 -12.70 -19.13 0.27
C GLU A 181 -14.11 -19.48 0.78
N ALA A 182 -15.17 -19.12 0.03
CA ALA A 182 -16.55 -19.18 0.52
C ALA A 182 -17.54 -19.95 -0.37
N SER A 183 -17.08 -20.57 -1.46
CA SER A 183 -17.91 -21.32 -2.42
C SER A 183 -19.10 -20.51 -2.96
N ILE A 184 -18.93 -19.20 -3.14
CA ILE A 184 -20.01 -18.33 -3.65
C ILE A 184 -20.26 -18.67 -5.12
N PRO A 185 -21.49 -19.10 -5.49
CA PRO A 185 -21.78 -19.51 -6.85
C PRO A 185 -21.96 -18.30 -7.78
N LYS A 186 -21.82 -18.55 -9.10
CA LYS A 186 -21.81 -17.49 -10.13
C LYS A 186 -23.08 -16.65 -10.17
N ASP A 187 -24.22 -17.25 -9.83
CA ASP A 187 -25.52 -16.58 -9.79
C ASP A 187 -25.66 -15.61 -8.62
N LEU A 188 -24.93 -15.82 -7.52
CA LEU A 188 -24.84 -14.86 -6.40
C LEU A 188 -23.76 -13.81 -6.65
N VAL A 189 -22.56 -14.22 -7.07
CA VAL A 189 -21.43 -13.29 -7.26
C VAL A 189 -21.69 -12.22 -8.33
N LYS A 190 -22.65 -12.43 -9.24
CA LYS A 190 -23.06 -11.41 -10.23
C LYS A 190 -23.64 -10.15 -9.57
N ASN A 191 -24.15 -10.27 -8.34
CA ASN A 191 -24.71 -9.16 -7.55
C ASN A 191 -23.65 -8.39 -6.76
N LEU A 192 -22.36 -8.72 -6.91
CA LEU A 192 -21.27 -8.05 -6.23
C LEU A 192 -21.22 -6.55 -6.60
N VAL A 193 -21.29 -5.69 -5.60
CA VAL A 193 -21.29 -4.23 -5.76
C VAL A 193 -19.96 -3.67 -5.28
N SER A 194 -19.33 -2.78 -6.06
CA SER A 194 -18.15 -2.05 -5.59
C SER A 194 -18.56 -0.96 -4.61
N ALA A 195 -17.94 -0.94 -3.43
CA ALA A 195 -18.25 -0.03 -2.33
C ALA A 195 -17.13 1.00 -2.08
N GLY A 196 -16.13 1.07 -2.95
CA GLY A 196 -14.98 1.97 -2.84
C GLY A 196 -13.71 1.24 -2.40
N CYS A 197 -12.90 1.88 -1.57
CA CYS A 197 -11.69 1.29 -1.04
C CYS A 197 -11.31 1.90 0.32
N VAL A 198 -10.63 1.09 1.14
CA VAL A 198 -9.93 1.56 2.33
C VAL A 198 -8.43 1.58 2.06
N SER A 199 -7.72 2.52 2.67
CA SER A 199 -6.27 2.61 2.59
C SER A 199 -5.69 2.93 3.95
N PHE A 200 -4.73 2.11 4.38
CA PHE A 200 -4.12 2.23 5.69
C PHE A 200 -2.61 1.97 5.60
N TYR A 201 -1.92 2.43 6.63
CA TYR A 201 -0.50 2.17 6.83
C TYR A 201 -0.32 1.54 8.20
N PHE A 202 0.35 0.39 8.24
CA PHE A 202 0.81 -0.17 9.50
C PHE A 202 2.23 -0.71 9.37
N GLU A 203 2.90 -0.84 10.51
CA GLU A 203 4.23 -1.44 10.60
C GLU A 203 4.16 -2.66 11.51
N SER A 204 4.89 -3.70 11.14
CA SER A 204 5.06 -4.88 11.99
C SER A 204 6.49 -5.40 11.91
N ARG A 205 6.77 -6.49 12.63
CA ARG A 205 8.05 -7.22 12.53
C ARG A 205 8.40 -7.67 11.11
N GLN A 206 7.42 -7.76 10.21
CA GLN A 206 7.64 -8.13 8.81
C GLN A 206 8.07 -6.94 7.95
N GLY A 207 7.84 -5.69 8.37
CA GLY A 207 8.16 -4.49 7.62
C GLY A 207 7.00 -3.51 7.54
N LEU A 208 6.93 -2.78 6.43
CA LEU A 208 5.99 -1.69 6.18
C LEU A 208 4.81 -2.14 5.32
N PHE A 209 3.60 -1.75 5.69
CA PHE A 209 2.37 -2.19 5.03
C PHE A 209 1.50 -1.01 4.60
N PRO A 210 1.90 -0.28 3.56
CA PRO A 210 1.02 0.63 2.84
C PRO A 210 0.05 -0.20 1.99
N ASN A 211 -1.19 -0.34 2.45
CA ASN A 211 -2.20 -1.21 1.86
C ASN A 211 -3.39 -0.42 1.32
N THR A 212 -3.96 -0.88 0.21
CA THR A 212 -5.23 -0.41 -0.32
C THR A 212 -6.09 -1.61 -0.65
N GLU A 213 -7.22 -1.75 0.03
CA GLU A 213 -8.16 -2.84 -0.20
C GLU A 213 -9.36 -2.30 -0.97
N TYR A 214 -9.63 -2.87 -2.14
CA TYR A 214 -10.85 -2.58 -2.89
C TYR A 214 -12.02 -3.33 -2.24
N VAL A 215 -13.01 -2.58 -1.81
CA VAL A 215 -14.12 -3.12 -1.03
C VAL A 215 -15.29 -3.43 -1.95
N PHE A 216 -15.83 -4.62 -1.79
CA PHE A 216 -17.07 -5.05 -2.40
C PHE A 216 -18.08 -5.45 -1.34
N ASP A 217 -19.35 -5.21 -1.61
CA ASP A 217 -20.44 -5.68 -0.78
C ASP A 217 -21.28 -6.68 -1.57
N LEU A 218 -21.73 -7.73 -0.89
CA LEU A 218 -22.58 -8.77 -1.46
C LEU A 218 -23.70 -9.12 -0.49
N GLU A 219 -24.93 -8.76 -0.86
CA GLU A 219 -26.11 -9.24 -0.16
C GLU A 219 -26.35 -10.70 -0.52
N LEU A 220 -26.40 -11.57 0.50
CA LEU A 220 -26.57 -13.00 0.37
C LEU A 220 -27.98 -13.42 0.80
N PRO A 221 -28.53 -14.50 0.20
CA PRO A 221 -29.75 -15.13 0.68
C PRO A 221 -29.61 -15.58 2.14
N LEU A 222 -30.71 -15.54 2.88
CA LEU A 222 -30.73 -15.94 4.30
C LEU A 222 -30.37 -17.42 4.51
N ASP A 223 -30.67 -18.27 3.53
CA ASP A 223 -30.39 -19.70 3.51
C ASP A 223 -29.02 -20.06 2.91
N PHE A 224 -28.26 -19.07 2.44
CA PHE A 224 -26.90 -19.30 1.96
C PHE A 224 -25.94 -19.49 3.14
N ILE A 225 -25.25 -20.63 3.16
CA ILE A 225 -24.19 -20.93 4.11
C ILE A 225 -22.87 -21.03 3.32
N PRO A 226 -21.87 -20.18 3.62
CA PRO A 226 -20.57 -20.28 2.96
C PRO A 226 -19.83 -21.57 3.34
N HIS A 227 -19.06 -22.07 2.40
CA HIS A 227 -18.22 -23.25 2.58
C HIS A 227 -16.83 -23.02 2.01
N ASN A 228 -15.81 -23.48 2.73
CA ASN A 228 -14.44 -23.45 2.25
C ASN A 228 -14.27 -24.44 1.08
N ALA A 229 -13.67 -24.00 -0.04
CA ALA A 229 -13.32 -24.86 -1.17
C ALA A 229 -11.82 -25.20 -1.27
N ASP A 230 -10.92 -24.41 -0.70
CA ASP A 230 -9.47 -24.49 -0.95
C ASP A 230 -8.59 -24.81 0.28
N GLY A 231 -9.18 -24.86 1.48
CA GLY A 231 -8.48 -25.13 2.74
C GLY A 231 -8.03 -23.88 3.50
N GLU A 232 -8.34 -22.68 3.02
CA GLU A 232 -7.88 -21.42 3.60
C GLU A 232 -8.69 -20.94 4.81
N VAL A 233 -9.92 -21.44 4.95
CA VAL A 233 -10.91 -21.04 5.98
C VAL A 233 -11.29 -22.22 6.88
N GLN A 234 -11.27 -22.05 8.20
CA GLN A 234 -11.68 -23.15 9.11
C GLN A 234 -13.12 -23.05 9.61
N ALA A 235 -13.70 -21.85 9.64
CA ALA A 235 -15.08 -21.63 10.07
C ALA A 235 -15.65 -20.34 9.51
N PHE A 236 -16.97 -20.25 9.50
CA PHE A 236 -17.72 -19.03 9.21
C PHE A 236 -18.69 -18.74 10.34
N GLU A 237 -18.94 -17.45 10.58
CA GLU A 237 -19.92 -17.00 11.57
C GLU A 237 -20.70 -15.82 11.02
N LEU A 238 -22.03 -15.91 11.11
CA LEU A 238 -22.94 -14.81 10.77
C LEU A 238 -23.28 -14.07 12.06
N LEU A 239 -22.86 -12.80 12.14
CA LEU A 239 -23.03 -11.98 13.34
C LEU A 239 -23.93 -10.78 13.06
N PRO A 240 -24.85 -10.42 13.98
CA PRO A 240 -25.50 -9.11 13.94
C PRO A 240 -24.47 -7.99 13.95
N ALA A 241 -24.74 -6.88 13.25
CA ALA A 241 -23.80 -5.77 13.10
C ALA A 241 -23.24 -5.25 14.43
N LYS A 242 -24.04 -5.25 15.50
CA LYS A 242 -23.59 -4.87 16.85
C LYS A 242 -22.53 -5.83 17.41
N GLU A 243 -22.71 -7.13 17.23
CA GLU A 243 -21.74 -8.14 17.67
C GLU A 243 -20.48 -8.13 16.80
N CYS A 244 -20.58 -7.77 15.51
CA CYS A 244 -19.41 -7.52 14.68
C CYS A 244 -18.54 -6.39 15.23
N VAL A 245 -19.15 -5.30 15.71
CA VAL A 245 -18.43 -4.20 16.38
C VAL A 245 -17.64 -4.76 17.57
N GLU A 246 -18.26 -5.56 18.44
CA GLU A 246 -17.59 -6.17 19.59
C GLU A 246 -16.44 -7.10 19.16
N ARG A 247 -16.65 -7.91 18.12
CA ARG A 247 -15.66 -8.85 17.59
C ARG A 247 -14.40 -8.15 17.06
N LEU A 248 -14.55 -7.01 16.40
CA LEU A 248 -13.46 -6.24 15.79
C LEU A 248 -12.37 -5.83 16.79
N PHE A 249 -12.71 -5.64 18.07
CA PHE A 249 -11.77 -5.23 19.11
C PHE A 249 -11.15 -6.39 19.88
N THR A 250 -11.52 -7.61 19.56
CA THR A 250 -10.88 -8.78 20.16
C THR A 250 -9.45 -8.92 19.60
N PRO A 251 -8.50 -9.43 20.40
CA PRO A 251 -7.15 -9.69 19.91
C PRO A 251 -7.15 -10.74 18.79
N ASP A 252 -8.23 -11.49 18.61
CA ASP A 252 -8.39 -12.54 17.62
C ASP A 252 -8.85 -12.04 16.25
N PHE A 253 -9.16 -10.74 16.10
CA PHE A 253 -9.45 -10.17 14.79
C PHE A 253 -8.16 -9.79 14.05
N LYS A 254 -8.08 -10.11 12.75
CA LYS A 254 -6.95 -9.75 11.89
C LYS A 254 -6.91 -8.23 11.72
N THR A 255 -5.81 -7.63 12.16
CA THR A 255 -5.66 -6.17 12.21
C THR A 255 -5.89 -5.50 10.85
N THR A 256 -5.43 -6.11 9.75
CA THR A 256 -5.54 -5.51 8.41
C THR A 256 -6.93 -5.61 7.79
N SER A 257 -7.80 -6.42 8.38
CA SER A 257 -9.17 -6.67 7.92
C SER A 257 -10.17 -5.75 8.61
N ALA A 258 -9.81 -5.27 9.82
CA ALA A 258 -10.67 -4.38 10.60
C ALA A 258 -11.11 -3.12 9.84
N PRO A 259 -10.26 -2.45 9.02
CA PRO A 259 -10.66 -1.28 8.24
C PRO A 259 -11.86 -1.54 7.33
N VAL A 260 -11.92 -2.69 6.69
CA VAL A 260 -12.97 -3.03 5.72
C VAL A 260 -14.33 -3.19 6.42
N VAL A 261 -14.36 -3.88 7.56
CA VAL A 261 -15.61 -4.06 8.33
C VAL A 261 -16.05 -2.75 8.97
N ILE A 262 -15.11 -1.94 9.48
CA ILE A 262 -15.44 -0.63 10.06
C ILE A 262 -16.02 0.30 8.98
N ASP A 263 -15.40 0.36 7.80
CA ASP A 263 -15.92 1.10 6.65
C ASP A 263 -17.36 0.67 6.32
N PHE A 264 -17.61 -0.64 6.23
CA PHE A 264 -18.95 -1.19 6.01
C PHE A 264 -19.95 -0.74 7.08
N LEU A 265 -19.61 -0.91 8.36
CA LEU A 265 -20.49 -0.53 9.47
C LEU A 265 -20.77 0.99 9.51
N ILE A 266 -19.82 1.83 9.10
CA ILE A 266 -20.02 3.28 8.95
C ILE A 266 -20.99 3.57 7.80
N ARG A 267 -20.74 3.00 6.60
CA ARG A 267 -21.60 3.20 5.41
C ARG A 267 -23.04 2.74 5.64
N HIS A 268 -23.23 1.75 6.51
CA HIS A 268 -24.54 1.20 6.87
C HIS A 268 -25.14 1.81 8.16
N GLY A 269 -24.50 2.81 8.78
CA GLY A 269 -25.05 3.56 9.91
C GLY A 269 -25.03 2.83 11.26
N HIS A 270 -24.21 1.79 11.41
CA HIS A 270 -24.02 1.06 12.67
C HIS A 270 -22.86 1.60 13.52
N ILE A 271 -21.96 2.37 12.91
CA ILE A 271 -20.97 3.19 13.60
C ILE A 271 -21.22 4.63 13.17
N THR A 272 -21.58 5.49 14.12
CA THR A 272 -21.93 6.90 13.84
C THR A 272 -21.08 7.87 14.65
N ALA A 273 -21.12 9.14 14.26
CA ALA A 273 -20.46 10.23 14.99
C ALA A 273 -21.10 10.49 16.37
N ASP A 274 -22.35 10.07 16.58
CA ASP A 274 -23.05 10.22 17.86
C ASP A 274 -22.58 9.17 18.89
N ASP A 275 -22.11 8.00 18.43
CA ASP A 275 -21.72 6.86 19.27
C ASP A 275 -20.20 6.81 19.57
N VAL A 276 -19.39 7.44 18.71
CA VAL A 276 -17.92 7.31 18.70
C VAL A 276 -17.24 8.67 18.78
N VAL A 277 -16.51 8.88 19.88
CA VAL A 277 -15.85 10.16 20.19
C VAL A 277 -14.78 10.53 19.16
N ASP A 278 -14.05 9.53 18.64
CA ASP A 278 -12.95 9.67 17.68
C ASP A 278 -13.38 9.35 16.23
N PHE A 279 -14.68 9.45 15.91
CA PHE A 279 -15.26 9.07 14.61
C PHE A 279 -14.52 9.65 13.40
N THR A 280 -14.28 10.97 13.38
CA THR A 280 -13.61 11.63 12.26
C THR A 280 -12.18 11.12 12.06
N GLN A 281 -11.45 10.89 13.15
CA GLN A 281 -10.11 10.33 13.11
C GLN A 281 -10.13 8.90 12.55
N ILE A 282 -11.14 8.10 12.88
CA ILE A 282 -11.28 6.74 12.34
C ILE A 282 -11.49 6.80 10.84
N VAL A 283 -12.42 7.63 10.36
CA VAL A 283 -12.66 7.82 8.92
C VAL A 283 -11.37 8.25 8.21
N GLU A 284 -10.60 9.18 8.77
CA GLU A 284 -9.29 9.58 8.21
C GLU A 284 -8.29 8.41 8.16
N LEU A 285 -8.28 7.54 9.18
CA LEU A 285 -7.41 6.37 9.25
C LEU A 285 -7.84 5.23 8.31
N LEU A 286 -9.10 5.19 7.89
CA LEU A 286 -9.58 4.29 6.83
C LEU A 286 -9.17 4.77 5.44
N HIS A 287 -8.77 6.04 5.29
CA HIS A 287 -8.44 6.66 4.00
C HIS A 287 -7.09 7.38 4.05
N VAL A 288 -6.07 6.73 4.63
CA VAL A 288 -4.71 7.26 4.68
C VAL A 288 -4.23 7.57 3.26
N PRO A 289 -3.82 8.81 2.94
CA PRO A 289 -3.40 9.19 1.59
C PRO A 289 -2.00 8.64 1.29
N LEU A 290 -1.89 7.35 1.01
CA LEU A 290 -0.62 6.63 0.86
C LEU A 290 0.29 7.24 -0.22
N GLN A 291 -0.27 7.88 -1.25
CA GLN A 291 0.49 8.63 -2.26
C GLN A 291 1.41 9.70 -1.65
N SER A 292 1.04 10.27 -0.50
CA SER A 292 1.86 11.26 0.21
C SER A 292 3.17 10.68 0.76
N LEU A 293 3.29 9.35 0.85
CA LEU A 293 4.51 8.65 1.24
C LEU A 293 5.51 8.52 0.07
N TYR A 294 5.05 8.64 -1.18
CA TYR A 294 5.82 8.37 -2.39
C TYR A 294 6.08 9.66 -3.21
N THR A 295 6.78 10.62 -2.61
CA THR A 295 6.89 11.99 -3.15
C THR A 295 8.25 12.33 -3.78
N TYR A 296 9.15 11.37 -3.97
CA TYR A 296 10.49 11.63 -4.51
C TYR A 296 10.45 12.37 -5.86
N LYS A 297 9.71 11.85 -6.85
CA LYS A 297 9.66 12.42 -8.21
C LYS A 297 9.18 13.88 -8.20
N SER A 298 8.08 14.16 -7.50
CA SER A 298 7.53 15.53 -7.42
C SER A 298 8.52 16.49 -6.73
N ARG A 299 9.20 16.05 -5.67
CA ARG A 299 10.25 16.85 -5.01
C ARG A 299 11.41 17.17 -5.95
N MET A 300 11.87 16.18 -6.72
CA MET A 300 12.96 16.37 -7.69
C MET A 300 12.56 17.33 -8.82
N GLU A 301 11.35 17.20 -9.36
CA GLU A 301 10.84 18.11 -10.39
C GLU A 301 10.68 19.55 -9.85
N HIS A 302 10.21 19.72 -8.62
CA HIS A 302 10.14 21.02 -7.97
C HIS A 302 11.52 21.65 -7.78
N ALA A 303 12.51 20.88 -7.32
CA ALA A 303 13.89 21.35 -7.16
C ALA A 303 14.52 21.76 -8.51
N GLN A 304 14.32 20.96 -9.56
CA GLN A 304 14.80 21.30 -10.91
C GLN A 304 14.15 22.59 -11.44
N LYS A 305 12.83 22.76 -11.24
CA LYS A 305 12.12 24.00 -11.62
C LYS A 305 12.62 25.22 -10.83
N GLN A 306 12.95 25.06 -9.55
CA GLN A 306 13.52 26.14 -8.73
C GLN A 306 14.93 26.50 -9.20
N ASN A 307 15.81 25.53 -9.41
CA ASN A 307 17.17 25.77 -9.92
C ASN A 307 17.15 26.42 -11.30
N LYS A 308 16.26 25.99 -12.20
CA LYS A 308 16.10 26.61 -13.54
C LYS A 308 15.59 28.05 -13.44
N LYS A 309 14.73 28.37 -12.47
CA LYS A 309 14.28 29.76 -12.22
C LYS A 309 15.40 30.65 -11.70
N ILE A 310 16.27 30.12 -10.82
CA ILE A 310 17.43 30.85 -10.28
C ILE A 310 18.41 31.16 -11.42
N LEU A 311 18.81 30.16 -12.21
CA LEU A 311 19.70 30.34 -13.36
C LEU A 311 19.14 31.35 -14.39
N CYS A 312 17.86 31.24 -14.75
CA CYS A 312 17.22 32.21 -15.66
C CYS A 312 17.10 33.64 -15.07
N SER A 313 17.14 33.80 -13.75
CA SER A 313 17.12 35.12 -13.09
C SER A 313 18.51 35.76 -13.02
N GLU A 314 19.56 34.94 -12.91
CA GLU A 314 20.96 35.38 -12.96
C GLU A 314 21.35 35.81 -14.39
N ASP A 315 20.90 35.09 -15.42
CA ASP A 315 21.13 35.45 -16.83
C ASP A 315 20.47 36.80 -17.22
N LYS A 316 19.32 37.14 -16.62
CA LYS A 316 18.64 38.43 -16.85
C LYS A 316 19.35 39.62 -16.20
N ASN A 317 20.16 39.38 -15.17
CA ASN A 317 20.97 40.42 -14.53
C ASN A 317 22.32 40.66 -15.23
N CYS A 318 22.69 39.83 -16.22
CA CYS A 318 23.98 39.96 -16.92
C CYS A 318 23.94 40.84 -18.20
N ASN A 319 22.78 41.34 -18.63
CA ASN A 319 22.60 42.11 -19.87
C ASN A 319 22.44 43.64 -19.68
N CYS A 320 23.16 44.22 -18.73
CA CYS A 320 23.26 45.68 -18.57
C CYS A 320 24.73 46.14 -18.58
N ALA A 321 25.43 45.95 -19.69
CA ALA A 321 26.66 46.68 -19.99
C ALA A 321 26.51 47.35 -21.36
N LYS A 322 26.17 48.64 -21.39
CA LYS A 322 26.24 49.46 -22.60
C LYS A 322 27.72 49.75 -22.92
N PRO A 323 28.17 49.70 -24.18
CA PRO A 323 29.51 50.16 -24.54
C PRO A 323 29.56 51.69 -24.46
N LEU A 324 30.55 52.26 -23.77
CA LEU A 324 30.88 53.68 -23.90
C LEU A 324 31.70 53.88 -25.18
N GLU A 325 31.09 54.60 -26.12
CA GLU A 325 31.69 54.99 -27.40
C GLU A 325 32.83 56.02 -27.22
N ASN A 326 33.89 55.83 -28.01
CA ASN A 326 34.93 56.81 -28.25
C ASN A 326 34.43 57.91 -29.20
N GLY A 327 34.57 59.17 -28.79
CA GLY A 327 34.51 60.36 -29.65
C GLY A 327 35.00 61.55 -28.82
N GLY A 328 35.95 62.39 -29.21
CA GLY A 328 36.18 62.98 -30.52
C GLY A 328 36.42 64.47 -30.27
N ILE A 329 37.61 64.94 -30.64
CA ILE A 329 38.19 66.27 -30.41
C ILE A 329 37.24 67.42 -30.78
N LYS A 330 37.15 68.45 -29.92
CA LYS A 330 36.83 69.83 -30.35
C LYS A 330 37.67 70.87 -29.59
N SER A 331 38.41 71.64 -30.39
CA SER A 331 39.11 72.89 -30.08
C SER A 331 38.17 74.06 -29.76
N ARG A 332 38.58 74.95 -28.84
CA ARG A 332 38.25 76.40 -28.73
C ARG A 332 39.24 77.03 -27.72
N HIS A 333 40.20 77.83 -28.18
CA HIS A 333 40.27 79.30 -27.96
C HIS A 333 40.13 79.73 -26.49
N ASN A 334 41.26 79.91 -25.80
CA ASN A 334 41.92 81.22 -25.61
C ASN A 334 43.39 81.03 -25.26
#